data_AF-A0A843CU42-F1
#
_entry.id   AF-A0A843CU42-F1
#
_cell.length_a   1.000
_cell.length_b   1.000
_cell.length_c   1.000
_cell.angle_alpha   90.00
_cell.angle_beta   90.00
_cell.angle_gamma   90.00
#
_symmetry.space_group_name_H-M   'P 1'
#
loop_
_entity.id
_entity.type
_entity.pdbx_description
1 polymer ?
#
loop_
_entity_poly.entity_id
_entity_poly.type
_entity_poly.pdbx_seq_one_letter_code
_entity_poly.pdbx_strand_id
1 'polypeptide(L)'
;MTEDSETKRWNTITGVALAIAIVISVAVAFVYGIINGVFTLLILTGLFLAIEFYLRDSSRKSGGPSTADGVIMGGVLLAGIGACGFIYTFTNDVMVTSICIIAVMFVAAGVMIMRNRSYL
;
A
#
# COMPACT_ATOMS: atom_id res chain seq x y z
N MET A 1 4.75 31.29 -2.55
CA MET A 1 4.80 30.77 -3.94
C MET A 1 5.53 29.43 -4.07
N THR A 2 6.01 28.80 -2.98
CA THR A 2 6.74 27.52 -3.00
C THR A 2 5.85 26.28 -2.82
N GLU A 3 4.68 26.39 -2.19
CA GLU A 3 3.74 25.26 -1.96
C GLU A 3 3.18 24.63 -3.25
N ASP A 4 2.98 25.44 -4.29
CA ASP A 4 2.44 24.96 -5.58
C ASP A 4 3.44 24.06 -6.33
N SER A 5 4.74 24.25 -6.14
CA SER A 5 5.77 23.47 -6.86
C SER A 5 5.99 22.09 -6.23
N GLU A 6 5.97 21.99 -4.90
CA GLU A 6 6.07 20.70 -4.20
C GLU A 6 4.83 19.85 -4.42
N THR A 7 3.63 20.45 -4.32
CA THR A 7 2.37 19.73 -4.57
C THR A 7 2.31 19.18 -6.00
N LYS A 8 2.75 19.97 -7.00
CA LYS A 8 2.85 19.51 -8.39
C LYS A 8 3.88 18.39 -8.56
N ARG A 9 5.06 18.48 -7.94
CA ARG A 9 6.08 17.41 -8.01
C ARG A 9 5.54 16.09 -7.45
N TRP A 10 4.90 16.15 -6.30
CA TRP A 10 4.32 15.01 -5.62
C TRP A 10 3.18 14.38 -6.44
N ASN A 11 2.28 15.18 -7.00
CA ASN A 11 1.22 14.68 -7.88
C ASN A 11 1.78 14.00 -9.15
N THR A 12 2.86 14.54 -9.73
CA THR A 12 3.55 13.90 -10.87
C THR A 12 4.18 12.57 -10.46
N ILE A 13 4.81 12.49 -9.29
CA ILE A 13 5.38 11.24 -8.77
C ILE A 13 4.27 10.19 -8.57
N THR A 14 3.14 10.56 -7.97
CA THR A 14 1.95 9.69 -7.83
C THR A 14 1.48 9.19 -9.20
N GLY A 15 1.33 10.09 -10.17
CA GLY A 15 0.86 9.75 -11.52
C GLY A 15 1.80 8.80 -12.26
N VAL A 16 3.11 9.04 -12.19
CA VAL A 16 4.12 8.18 -12.84
C VAL A 16 4.17 6.80 -12.16
N ALA A 17 4.14 6.74 -10.83
CA ALA A 17 4.14 5.48 -10.09
C ALA A 17 2.90 4.64 -10.40
N LEU A 18 1.72 5.27 -10.49
CA LEU A 18 0.48 4.59 -10.89
C LEU A 18 0.58 4.03 -12.31
N ALA A 19 1.10 4.81 -13.27
CA ALA A 19 1.28 4.36 -14.64
C ALA A 19 2.20 3.12 -14.72
N ILE A 20 3.32 3.14 -13.98
CA ILE A 20 4.24 2.00 -13.88
C ILE A 20 3.53 0.79 -13.26
N ALA A 21 2.78 0.99 -12.16
CA ALA A 21 2.03 -0.08 -11.52
C ALA A 21 1.01 -0.72 -12.47
N ILE A 22 0.30 0.07 -13.29
CA ILE A 22 -0.62 -0.43 -14.30
C ILE A 22 0.13 -1.25 -15.35
N VAL A 23 1.24 -0.75 -15.90
CA VAL A 23 2.04 -1.46 -16.91
C VAL A 23 2.54 -2.81 -16.38
N ILE A 24 3.06 -2.85 -15.16
CA ILE A 24 3.51 -4.10 -14.52
C ILE A 24 2.33 -5.05 -14.33
N SER A 25 1.19 -4.54 -13.86
CA SER A 25 -0.01 -5.36 -13.60
C SER A 25 -0.56 -5.97 -14.89
N VAL A 26 -0.56 -5.20 -15.98
CA VAL A 26 -0.96 -5.69 -17.30
C VAL A 26 0.03 -6.74 -17.81
N ALA A 27 1.34 -6.52 -17.66
CA ALA A 27 2.35 -7.52 -18.02
C ALA A 27 2.16 -8.83 -17.24
N VAL A 28 1.91 -8.76 -15.93
CA VAL A 28 1.60 -9.93 -15.10
C VAL A 28 0.28 -10.58 -15.52
N ALA A 29 -0.74 -9.80 -15.88
CA ALA A 29 -2.00 -10.33 -16.38
C ALA A 29 -1.82 -11.17 -17.66
N PHE A 30 -0.94 -10.74 -18.57
CA PHE A 30 -0.65 -11.47 -19.80
C PHE A 30 0.12 -12.78 -19.56
N VAL A 31 1.00 -12.81 -18.56
CA VAL A 31 1.85 -13.98 -18.29
C VAL A 31 1.18 -15.00 -17.37
N TYR A 32 0.50 -14.52 -16.33
CA TYR A 32 -0.01 -15.35 -15.23
C TYR A 32 -1.54 -15.29 -15.07
N GLY A 33 -2.25 -14.58 -15.96
CA GLY A 33 -3.70 -14.43 -15.94
C GLY A 33 -4.20 -13.17 -15.22
N ILE A 34 -5.40 -12.73 -15.60
CA ILE A 34 -6.00 -11.46 -15.19
C ILE A 34 -6.05 -11.30 -13.66
N ILE A 35 -6.39 -12.37 -12.93
CA ILE A 35 -6.48 -12.37 -11.46
C ILE A 35 -5.14 -11.99 -10.83
N ASN A 36 -4.02 -12.54 -11.33
CA ASN A 36 -2.68 -12.23 -10.83
C ASN A 36 -2.24 -10.80 -11.16
N GLY A 37 -2.66 -10.29 -12.32
CA GLY A 37 -2.47 -8.88 -12.66
C GLY A 37 -3.21 -7.93 -11.71
N VAL A 38 -4.46 -8.25 -11.35
CA VAL A 38 -5.25 -7.46 -10.39
C VAL A 38 -4.61 -7.49 -9.00
N PHE A 39 -4.17 -8.66 -8.51
CA PHE A 39 -3.48 -8.75 -7.23
C PHE A 39 -2.16 -7.98 -7.22
N THR A 40 -1.41 -8.02 -8.30
CA THR A 40 -0.18 -7.22 -8.45
C THR A 40 -0.48 -5.73 -8.42
N LEU A 41 -1.57 -5.30 -9.04
CA LEU A 41 -2.01 -3.90 -9.01
C LEU A 41 -2.35 -3.46 -7.58
N LEU A 42 -3.07 -4.29 -6.83
CA LEU A 42 -3.40 -4.03 -5.42
C LEU A 42 -2.15 -3.95 -4.54
N ILE A 43 -1.18 -4.84 -4.75
CA ILE A 43 0.13 -4.81 -4.06
C ILE A 43 0.83 -3.48 -4.32
N LEU A 44 1.05 -3.13 -5.59
CA LEU A 44 1.84 -1.97 -5.96
C LEU A 44 1.18 -0.66 -5.55
N THR A 45 -0.13 -0.53 -5.77
CA THR A 45 -0.89 0.68 -5.40
C THR A 45 -0.97 0.85 -3.89
N GLY A 46 -1.24 -0.22 -3.13
CA GLY A 46 -1.28 -0.18 -1.67
C GLY A 46 0.07 0.19 -1.06
N LEU A 47 1.15 -0.43 -1.55
CA LEU A 47 2.51 -0.17 -1.07
C LEU A 47 2.93 1.27 -1.38
N PHE A 48 2.63 1.74 -2.59
CA PHE A 48 2.95 3.10 -3.01
C PHE A 48 2.22 4.14 -2.14
N LEU A 49 0.90 3.98 -1.91
CA LEU A 49 0.14 4.88 -1.05
C LEU A 49 0.69 4.90 0.39
N ALA A 50 1.04 3.74 0.94
CA ALA A 50 1.60 3.65 2.26
C ALA A 50 2.95 4.38 2.37
N ILE A 51 3.86 4.18 1.40
CA ILE A 51 5.18 4.83 1.39
C ILE A 51 5.05 6.33 1.13
N GLU A 52 4.20 6.73 0.19
CA GLU A 52 4.01 8.13 -0.17
C GLU A 52 3.48 8.95 1.01
N PHE A 53 2.46 8.45 1.70
CA PHE A 53 1.94 9.13 2.89
C PHE A 53 2.88 9.03 4.09
N TYR A 54 3.75 8.02 4.14
CA TYR A 54 4.84 7.97 5.12
C TYR A 54 5.86 9.10 4.88
N LEU A 55 6.30 9.26 3.62
CA LEU A 55 7.30 10.25 3.23
C LEU A 55 6.76 11.69 3.23
N ARG A 56 5.48 11.88 2.90
CA ARG A 56 4.81 13.19 2.92
C ARG A 56 4.47 13.66 4.34
N ASP A 57 4.50 12.79 5.35
CA ASP A 57 4.22 13.17 6.74
C ASP A 57 5.43 13.89 7.36
N SER A 58 5.68 15.13 6.91
CA SER A 58 6.81 15.96 7.34
C SER A 58 6.49 16.87 8.55
N SER A 59 5.24 16.90 9.04
CA SER A 59 4.86 17.82 10.12
C SER A 59 3.72 17.28 10.99
N ARG A 60 4.04 16.39 11.93
CA ARG A 60 3.17 16.17 13.09
C ARG A 60 3.51 17.15 14.19
N LYS A 61 2.61 18.10 14.43
CA LYS A 61 2.63 18.96 15.62
C LYS A 61 1.59 18.58 16.68
N SER A 62 0.77 17.55 16.46
CA SER A 62 -0.29 17.16 17.40
C SER A 62 -0.45 15.64 17.48
N GLY A 63 -0.39 15.09 18.70
CA GLY A 63 -0.54 13.66 19.02
C GLY A 63 -1.97 13.14 18.86
N GLY A 64 -2.48 13.10 17.63
CA GLY A 64 -3.74 12.44 17.26
C GLY A 64 -3.64 11.69 15.93
N PRO A 65 -4.58 10.77 15.63
CA PRO A 65 -4.60 10.02 14.37
C PRO A 65 -4.79 10.98 13.20
N SER A 66 -3.79 11.05 12.32
CA SER A 66 -3.81 11.91 11.14
C SER A 66 -4.53 11.22 9.98
N THR A 67 -5.06 11.98 9.02
CA THR A 67 -5.53 11.42 7.74
C THR A 67 -4.46 10.59 7.05
N ALA A 68 -3.18 10.94 7.25
CA ALA A 68 -2.04 10.14 6.79
C ALA A 68 -1.90 8.78 7.52
N ASP A 69 -2.40 8.60 8.73
CA ASP A 69 -2.46 7.28 9.40
C ASP A 69 -3.48 6.36 8.74
N GLY A 70 -4.67 6.90 8.45
CA GLY A 70 -5.71 6.15 7.75
C GLY A 70 -5.26 5.69 6.37
N VAL A 71 -4.55 6.55 5.61
CA VAL A 71 -4.08 6.18 4.27
C VAL A 71 -2.92 5.18 4.31
N ILE A 72 -2.00 5.27 5.28
CA ILE A 72 -0.95 4.26 5.43
C ILE A 72 -1.53 2.91 5.82
N MET A 73 -2.43 2.90 6.80
CA MET A 73 -3.12 1.66 7.20
C MET A 73 -3.90 1.07 6.03
N GLY A 74 -4.64 1.90 5.30
CA GLY A 74 -5.37 1.49 4.10
C GLY A 74 -4.44 0.95 3.00
N GLY A 75 -3.29 1.58 2.78
CA GLY A 75 -2.29 1.13 1.81
C GLY A 75 -1.65 -0.21 2.19
N VAL A 76 -1.28 -0.40 3.45
CA VAL A 76 -0.73 -1.67 3.96
C VAL A 76 -1.76 -2.80 3.85
N LEU A 77 -3.02 -2.53 4.19
CA LEU A 77 -4.10 -3.50 4.05
C LEU A 77 -4.36 -3.85 2.58
N LEU A 78 -4.42 -2.85 1.70
CA LEU A 78 -4.62 -3.07 0.27
C LEU A 78 -3.48 -3.91 -0.33
N ALA A 79 -2.24 -3.60 0.04
CA ALA A 79 -1.07 -4.34 -0.41
C ALA A 79 -1.08 -5.78 0.13
N GLY A 80 -1.40 -5.94 1.40
CA GLY A 80 -1.48 -7.24 2.05
C GLY A 80 -2.59 -8.13 1.49
N ILE A 81 -3.78 -7.57 1.18
CA ILE A 81 -4.86 -8.30 0.52
C ILE A 81 -4.42 -8.75 -0.88
N GLY A 82 -3.76 -7.87 -1.65
CA GLY A 82 -3.19 -8.24 -2.93
C GLY A 82 -2.18 -9.38 -2.81
N ALA A 83 -1.29 -9.34 -1.81
CA ALA A 83 -0.32 -10.40 -1.55
C ALA A 83 -0.98 -11.73 -1.15
N CYS A 84 -2.00 -11.70 -0.29
CA CYS A 84 -2.76 -12.88 0.11
C CYS A 84 -3.48 -13.50 -1.09
N GLY A 85 -4.12 -12.67 -1.92
CA GLY A 85 -4.77 -13.11 -3.15
C GLY A 85 -3.79 -13.73 -4.12
N PHE A 86 -2.60 -13.16 -4.27
CA PHE A 86 -1.52 -13.74 -5.07
C PHE A 86 -1.07 -15.09 -4.50
N ILE A 87 -0.88 -15.23 -3.19
CA ILE A 87 -0.51 -16.52 -2.56
C ILE A 87 -1.59 -17.59 -2.79
N TYR A 88 -2.87 -17.21 -2.75
CA TYR A 88 -3.97 -18.14 -3.01
C TYR A 88 -3.91 -18.70 -4.44
N THR A 89 -3.53 -17.91 -5.45
CA THR A 89 -3.46 -18.41 -6.83
C THR A 89 -2.39 -19.48 -7.04
N PHE A 90 -1.34 -19.52 -6.19
CA PHE A 90 -0.32 -20.57 -6.22
C PHE A 90 -0.67 -21.76 -5.34
N THR A 91 -1.27 -21.52 -4.17
CA THR A 91 -1.48 -22.57 -3.16
C THR A 91 -2.83 -23.27 -3.31
N ASN A 92 -3.86 -22.59 -3.85
CA ASN A 92 -5.26 -23.01 -3.84
C ASN A 92 -5.76 -23.45 -2.44
N ASP A 93 -5.09 -23.00 -1.37
CA ASP A 93 -5.37 -23.39 -0.01
C ASP A 93 -5.98 -22.21 0.77
N VAL A 94 -7.23 -22.40 1.18
CA VAL A 94 -7.99 -21.41 1.95
C VAL A 94 -7.39 -21.21 3.34
N MET A 95 -6.82 -22.26 3.94
CA MET A 95 -6.20 -22.19 5.26
C MET A 95 -4.97 -21.30 5.23
N VAL A 96 -4.07 -21.51 4.25
CA VAL A 96 -2.88 -20.66 4.07
C VAL A 96 -3.28 -19.20 3.84
N THR A 97 -4.28 -18.98 2.98
CA THR A 97 -4.77 -17.62 2.66
C THR A 97 -5.34 -16.92 3.89
N SER A 98 -6.10 -17.63 4.72
CA SER A 98 -6.66 -17.08 5.96
C SER A 98 -5.57 -16.69 6.98
N ILE A 99 -4.53 -17.51 7.12
CA ILE A 99 -3.36 -17.22 7.98
C ILE A 99 -2.62 -15.98 7.46
N CYS A 100 -2.44 -15.87 6.14
CA CYS A 100 -1.82 -14.70 5.53
C CYS A 100 -2.62 -13.42 5.78
N ILE A 101 -3.95 -13.45 5.68
CA ILE A 101 -4.81 -12.29 5.96
C ILE A 101 -4.67 -11.87 7.43
N ILE A 102 -4.66 -12.82 8.35
CA ILE A 102 -4.46 -12.54 9.79
C ILE A 102 -3.08 -11.90 10.00
N ALA A 103 -2.02 -12.44 9.39
CA ALA A 103 -0.68 -11.86 9.47
C ALA A 103 -0.62 -10.42 8.93
N VAL A 104 -1.31 -10.13 7.83
CA VAL A 104 -1.43 -8.77 7.28
C VAL A 104 -2.10 -7.81 8.28
N MET A 105 -3.14 -8.25 8.98
CA MET A 105 -3.79 -7.44 10.01
C MET A 105 -2.83 -7.12 11.17
N PHE A 106 -2.01 -8.09 11.60
CA PHE A 106 -0.98 -7.87 12.61
C PHE A 106 0.10 -6.90 12.15
N VAL A 107 0.53 -7.00 10.89
CA VAL A 107 1.51 -6.07 10.31
C VAL A 107 0.93 -4.65 10.26
N ALA A 108 -0.31 -4.49 9.79
CA ALA A 108 -0.99 -3.18 9.75
C ALA A 108 -1.11 -2.57 11.16
N ALA A 109 -1.50 -3.37 12.16
CA ALA A 109 -1.54 -2.93 13.54
C ALA A 109 -0.14 -2.57 14.08
N GLY A 110 0.88 -3.37 13.76
CA GLY A 110 2.28 -3.12 14.14
C GLY A 110 2.82 -1.82 13.57
N VAL A 111 2.58 -1.54 12.28
CA VAL A 111 2.97 -0.28 11.62
C VAL A 111 2.34 0.92 12.34
N MET A 112 1.06 0.81 12.71
CA MET A 112 0.36 1.88 13.44
C MET A 112 0.91 2.06 14.86
N ILE A 113 1.22 0.98 15.57
CA ILE A 113 1.81 1.03 16.93
C ILE A 113 3.20 1.66 16.88
N MET A 114 4.05 1.25 15.94
CA MET A 114 5.41 1.80 15.78
C MET A 114 5.35 3.29 15.47
N ARG A 115 4.46 3.68 14.56
CA ARG A 115 4.26 5.08 14.20
C ARG A 115 3.74 5.89 15.38
N ASN A 116 2.78 5.37 16.16
CA ASN A 116 2.26 6.07 17.33
C ASN A 116 3.31 6.20 18.46
N ARG A 117 4.20 5.22 18.62
CA ARG A 117 5.32 5.27 19.58
C ARG A 117 6.38 6.32 19.25
N SER A 118 6.55 6.68 17.99
CA SER A 118 7.47 7.76 17.59
C SER A 118 7.01 9.15 18.05
N TYR A 119 5.81 9.27 18.65
CA TYR A 119 5.23 10.53 19.10
C TYR A 119 4.84 10.57 20.59
N LEU A 120 5.19 9.52 21.36
CA LEU A 120 5.14 9.48 22.84
C LEU A 120 6.53 9.77 23.41
#